data_AF-A0A7S4RHS3-F1
#
_entry.id   AF-A0A7S4RHS3-F1
#
_cell.length_a   1.000
_cell.length_b   1.000
_cell.length_c   1.000
_cell.angle_alpha   90.00
_cell.angle_beta   90.00
_cell.angle_gamma   90.00
#
_symmetry.space_group_name_H-M   'P 1'
#
loop_
_entity.id
_entity.type
_entity.pdbx_description
1 polymer ?
#
loop_
_entity_poly.entity_id
_entity_poly.type
_entity_poly.pdbx_seq_one_letter_code
_entity_poly.pdbx_strand_id
1 'polypeptide(L)'
;MLKSRKGGYDGRGNAVLKDTSPESLSTALTSLGIDPSSKQKNGGGGALDLYAEGWISFEMEVGVMVVRSTTGETRTYPAVNAIQTDSICRVVLAPARDVSPEVRHRCEDIASRAIDSLGDGATGMFGVELFIDKDKETGAVKVLLNEVAPRPHNTGHYTQDACAVSQFENHLRAVCGLPLGDTDMNVGAAAMINVLGAKSGKIEDTMKGVNAAMSIPRANVHWYGKSGCKAGRKMGHINITADSHGELDGVLSQLLELEDIDESVLPGGKTGRSPLVGVIMGSQSDLPTMQAAVDMLKKFKIPYEVDIVSAHRTPDKLVSYSRSAAGRGIQVIIA
;
A
#
# COMPACT_ATOMS: atom_id res chain seq x y z
N MET A 1 8.70 -16.47 11.69
CA MET A 1 9.35 -15.21 12.10
C MET A 1 9.33 -15.12 13.62
N LEU A 2 10.40 -14.63 14.26
CA LEU A 2 10.38 -14.24 15.68
C LEU A 2 10.16 -12.74 15.78
N LYS A 3 9.30 -12.32 16.69
CA LYS A 3 8.98 -10.91 16.92
C LYS A 3 8.95 -10.59 18.41
N SER A 4 9.46 -9.41 18.77
CA SER A 4 9.26 -8.83 20.09
C SER A 4 7.81 -8.38 20.24
N ARG A 5 7.17 -8.74 21.36
CA ARG A 5 5.79 -8.31 21.67
C ARG A 5 5.68 -6.81 21.95
N LYS A 6 6.80 -6.14 22.25
CA LYS A 6 6.83 -4.71 22.62
C LYS A 6 8.01 -4.00 21.97
N GLY A 7 7.82 -2.72 21.66
CA GLY A 7 8.89 -1.82 21.22
C GLY A 7 9.40 -2.03 19.79
N GLY A 8 8.76 -2.91 19.01
CA GLY A 8 9.06 -3.07 17.58
C GLY A 8 8.49 -1.94 16.73
N TYR A 9 9.22 -1.53 15.69
CA TYR A 9 8.81 -0.55 14.68
C TYR A 9 9.79 -0.55 13.51
N ASP A 10 9.33 -0.24 12.30
CA ASP A 10 10.16 -0.15 11.07
C ASP A 10 11.13 -1.37 10.95
N GLY A 11 10.60 -2.58 11.16
CA GLY A 11 11.35 -3.86 11.16
C GLY A 11 12.16 -4.19 12.42
N ARG A 12 12.38 -3.24 13.32
CA ARG A 12 13.09 -3.49 14.58
C ARG A 12 12.29 -4.41 15.48
N GLY A 13 12.98 -5.32 16.16
CA GLY A 13 12.33 -6.32 16.99
C GLY A 13 11.83 -7.54 16.23
N ASN A 14 12.15 -7.67 14.94
CA ASN A 14 11.81 -8.83 14.13
C ASN A 14 13.08 -9.59 13.70
N ALA A 15 13.01 -10.92 13.69
CA ALA A 15 14.04 -11.79 13.16
C ALA A 15 13.42 -12.87 12.25
N VAL A 16 13.89 -12.95 11.01
CA VAL A 16 13.43 -13.95 10.06
C VAL A 16 14.17 -15.26 10.32
N LEU A 17 13.41 -16.34 10.54
CA LEU A 17 13.93 -17.70 10.62
C LEU A 17 13.58 -18.44 9.34
N LYS A 18 14.60 -18.84 8.57
CA LYS A 18 14.43 -19.65 7.34
C LYS A 18 14.42 -21.16 7.63
N ASP A 19 15.00 -21.55 8.76
CA ASP A 19 15.06 -22.92 9.26
C ASP A 19 15.09 -22.89 10.81
N THR A 20 14.97 -24.06 11.41
CA THR A 20 14.93 -24.23 12.87
C THR A 20 16.22 -24.86 13.42
N SER A 21 17.35 -24.72 12.73
CA SER A 21 18.65 -25.18 13.25
C SER A 21 19.02 -24.40 14.53
N PRO A 22 19.76 -25.02 15.46
CA PRO A 22 20.27 -24.34 16.65
C PRO A 22 21.04 -23.05 16.32
N GLU A 23 21.78 -23.03 15.22
CA GLU A 23 22.57 -21.89 14.75
C GLU A 23 21.68 -20.73 14.29
N SER A 24 20.66 -21.03 13.47
CA SER A 24 19.68 -20.03 13.01
C SER A 24 18.90 -19.43 14.18
N LEU A 25 18.48 -20.28 15.14
CA LEU A 25 17.81 -19.83 16.36
C LEU A 25 18.69 -18.94 17.22
N SER A 26 19.95 -19.34 17.44
CA SER A 26 20.93 -18.56 18.22
C SER A 26 21.18 -17.19 17.59
N THR A 27 21.35 -17.15 16.27
CA THR A 27 21.54 -15.91 15.51
C THR A 27 20.33 -14.99 15.63
N ALA A 28 19.11 -15.52 15.47
CA ALA A 28 17.88 -14.75 15.59
C ALA A 28 17.69 -14.18 17.00
N LEU A 29 17.88 -14.99 18.04
CA LEU A 29 17.80 -14.53 19.43
C LEU A 29 18.83 -13.44 19.72
N THR A 30 20.08 -13.61 19.27
CA THR A 30 21.15 -12.62 19.44
C THR A 30 20.79 -11.30 18.76
N SER A 31 20.21 -11.35 17.54
CA SER A 31 19.77 -10.15 16.82
C SER A 31 18.65 -9.38 17.53
N LEU A 32 17.87 -10.07 18.35
CA LEU A 32 16.83 -9.49 19.21
C LEU A 32 17.38 -9.05 20.58
N GLY A 33 18.70 -9.12 20.79
CA GLY A 33 19.34 -8.74 22.04
C GLY A 33 19.21 -9.77 23.16
N ILE A 34 18.90 -11.03 22.82
CA ILE A 34 18.86 -12.15 23.75
C ILE A 34 20.15 -12.93 23.61
N ASP A 35 20.94 -13.01 24.68
CA ASP A 35 22.11 -13.88 24.74
C ASP A 35 21.68 -15.29 25.20
N PRO A 36 21.65 -16.29 24.29
CA PRO A 36 21.23 -17.65 24.62
C PRO A 36 22.21 -18.38 25.55
N SER A 37 23.43 -17.86 25.74
CA SER A 37 24.45 -18.41 26.64
C SER A 37 24.38 -17.85 28.07
N SER A 38 23.66 -16.74 28.26
CA SER A 38 23.55 -16.09 29.56
C SER A 38 22.59 -16.84 30.50
N LYS A 39 23.10 -17.29 31.66
CA LYS A 39 22.26 -17.84 32.76
C LYS A 39 21.61 -16.76 33.62
N GLN A 40 21.85 -15.48 33.32
CA GLN A 40 21.22 -14.38 34.03
C GLN A 40 19.74 -14.32 33.64
N LYS A 41 18.85 -14.61 34.60
CA LYS A 41 17.49 -14.09 34.56
C LYS A 41 17.62 -12.56 34.56
N ASN A 42 17.42 -11.92 33.41
CA ASN A 42 17.53 -10.47 33.22
C ASN A 42 17.10 -9.69 34.47
N GLY A 43 18.08 -9.16 35.20
CA GLY A 43 17.85 -8.35 36.38
C GLY A 43 17.20 -7.04 35.97
N GLY A 44 15.98 -6.80 36.46
CA GLY A 44 15.33 -5.47 36.44
C GLY A 44 14.45 -5.13 35.23
N GLY A 45 14.33 -6.01 34.24
CA GLY A 45 13.39 -5.87 33.12
C GLY A 45 13.22 -7.23 32.46
N GLY A 46 12.01 -7.80 32.53
CA GLY A 46 11.74 -9.21 32.19
C GLY A 46 12.31 -9.64 30.84
N ALA A 47 12.61 -10.95 30.72
CA ALA A 47 12.95 -11.60 29.46
C ALA A 47 12.13 -10.99 28.31
N LEU A 48 12.80 -10.56 27.23
CA LEU A 48 12.11 -9.98 26.08
C LEU A 48 10.99 -10.94 25.66
N ASP A 49 9.76 -10.45 25.78
CA ASP A 49 8.55 -11.23 25.61
C ASP A 49 8.41 -11.45 24.09
N LEU A 50 8.85 -12.60 23.59
CA LEU A 50 8.83 -12.93 22.16
C LEU A 50 7.59 -13.73 21.80
N TYR A 51 7.18 -13.65 20.54
CA TYR A 51 6.29 -14.62 19.93
C TYR A 51 6.82 -15.06 18.56
N ALA A 52 6.34 -16.22 18.11
CA ALA A 52 6.64 -16.75 16.79
C ALA A 52 5.36 -16.80 15.96
N GLU A 53 5.48 -16.46 14.69
CA GLU A 53 4.41 -16.59 13.70
C GLU A 53 4.93 -17.31 12.46
N GLY A 54 4.03 -17.96 11.72
CA GLY A 54 4.35 -18.57 10.43
C GLY A 54 4.76 -17.50 9.42
N TRP A 55 5.71 -17.82 8.54
CA TRP A 55 6.04 -16.94 7.43
C TRP A 55 4.90 -16.96 6.41
N ILE A 56 4.37 -15.79 6.07
CA ILE A 56 3.29 -15.64 5.09
C ILE A 56 3.93 -15.25 3.75
N SER A 57 3.72 -16.08 2.74
CA SER A 57 4.15 -15.80 1.36
C SER A 57 3.07 -15.00 0.63
N PHE A 58 2.90 -13.75 1.00
CA PHE A 58 1.88 -12.87 0.43
C PHE A 58 2.32 -12.24 -0.89
N GLU A 59 1.36 -11.85 -1.73
CA GLU A 59 1.56 -11.10 -2.96
C GLU A 59 1.59 -9.60 -2.71
N MET A 60 0.77 -9.11 -1.77
CA MET A 60 0.62 -7.69 -1.50
C MET A 60 0.38 -7.41 -0.02
N GLU A 61 0.95 -6.31 0.45
CA GLU A 61 0.55 -5.68 1.72
C GLU A 61 -0.50 -4.61 1.43
N VAL A 62 -1.54 -4.59 2.26
CA VAL A 62 -2.66 -3.66 2.17
C VAL A 62 -2.88 -2.95 3.49
N GLY A 63 -3.09 -1.63 3.44
CA GLY A 63 -3.51 -0.84 4.59
C GLY A 63 -4.99 -0.47 4.49
N VAL A 64 -5.68 -0.45 5.62
CA VAL A 64 -7.03 0.15 5.75
C VAL A 64 -7.04 1.04 6.97
N MET A 65 -7.42 2.31 6.78
CA MET A 65 -7.64 3.23 7.89
C MET A 65 -9.07 3.07 8.38
N VAL A 66 -9.23 2.90 9.69
CA VAL A 66 -10.54 2.75 10.35
C VAL A 66 -10.69 3.84 11.41
N VAL A 67 -11.77 4.61 11.34
CA VAL A 67 -12.16 5.57 12.38
C VAL A 67 -13.33 5.00 13.17
N ARG A 68 -13.26 5.09 14.50
CA ARG A 68 -14.38 4.74 15.39
C ARG A 68 -14.65 5.86 16.39
N SER A 69 -15.87 6.38 16.42
CA SER A 69 -16.27 7.47 17.31
C SER A 69 -16.60 6.97 18.73
N THR A 70 -16.66 7.89 19.69
CA THR A 70 -17.18 7.60 21.05
C THR A 70 -18.62 7.12 21.07
N THR A 71 -19.39 7.32 19.98
CA THR A 71 -20.78 6.84 19.86
C THR A 71 -20.88 5.42 19.29
N GLY A 72 -19.76 4.83 18.89
CA GLY A 72 -19.70 3.51 18.25
C GLY A 72 -19.85 3.54 16.72
N GLU A 73 -20.09 4.70 16.09
CA GLU A 73 -20.02 4.84 14.63
C GLU A 73 -18.61 4.48 14.14
N THR A 74 -18.50 3.53 13.21
CA THR A 74 -17.25 3.10 12.58
C THR A 74 -17.30 3.41 11.07
N ARG A 75 -16.21 3.95 10.51
CA ARG A 75 -16.02 4.12 9.06
C ARG A 75 -14.64 3.67 8.62
N THR A 76 -14.53 3.27 7.36
CA THR A 76 -13.28 2.84 6.75
C THR A 76 -12.93 3.72 5.55
N TYR A 77 -11.66 4.05 5.42
CA TYR A 77 -11.13 4.62 4.19
C TYR A 77 -10.84 3.50 3.18
N PRO A 78 -10.75 3.82 1.87
CA PRO A 78 -10.41 2.83 0.85
C PRO A 78 -9.14 2.05 1.19
N ALA A 79 -9.18 0.75 0.92
CA ALA A 79 -8.00 -0.11 1.01
C ALA A 79 -6.90 0.41 0.08
N VAL A 80 -5.66 0.41 0.55
CA VAL A 80 -4.48 0.92 -0.18
C VAL A 80 -3.40 -0.15 -0.31
N ASN A 81 -2.60 -0.16 -1.37
CA ASN A 81 -1.35 -0.92 -1.33
C ASN A 81 -0.37 -0.20 -0.39
N ALA A 82 0.32 -0.93 0.46
CA ALA A 82 1.38 -0.43 1.32
C ALA A 82 2.72 -1.02 0.86
N ILE A 83 3.46 -0.31 0.01
CA ILE A 83 4.72 -0.82 -0.53
C ILE A 83 5.85 -0.51 0.44
N GLN A 84 6.45 -1.57 1.00
CA GLN A 84 7.57 -1.48 1.92
C GLN A 84 8.91 -1.83 1.27
N THR A 85 9.97 -1.16 1.72
CA THR A 85 11.37 -1.50 1.40
C THR A 85 12.14 -1.48 2.71
N ASP A 86 12.90 -2.54 2.98
CA ASP A 86 13.65 -2.71 4.23
C ASP A 86 12.78 -2.50 5.49
N SER A 87 11.55 -3.02 5.46
CA SER A 87 10.53 -2.87 6.54
C SER A 87 10.08 -1.42 6.81
N ILE A 88 10.25 -0.52 5.84
CA ILE A 88 9.77 0.86 5.91
C ILE A 88 8.80 1.08 4.75
N CYS A 89 7.58 1.55 5.06
CA CYS A 89 6.62 2.00 4.04
C CYS A 89 7.22 3.16 3.21
N ARG A 90 7.47 2.89 1.93
CA ARG A 90 8.01 3.85 0.96
C ARG A 90 6.90 4.50 0.15
N VAL A 91 5.95 3.71 -0.34
CA VAL A 91 4.88 4.16 -1.24
C VAL A 91 3.53 3.61 -0.78
N VAL A 92 2.48 4.41 -0.94
CA VAL A 92 1.09 3.99 -0.78
C VAL A 92 0.36 4.28 -2.07
N LEU A 93 -0.45 3.34 -2.56
CA LEU A 93 -1.33 3.56 -3.72
C LEU A 93 -2.79 3.43 -3.28
N ALA A 94 -3.60 4.43 -3.60
CA ALA A 94 -5.01 4.51 -3.23
C ALA A 94 -5.89 4.75 -4.48
N PRO A 95 -6.99 3.99 -4.66
CA PRO A 95 -7.28 2.72 -3.98
C PRO A 95 -6.24 1.64 -4.32
N ALA A 96 -6.23 0.51 -3.62
CA ALA A 96 -5.29 -0.57 -3.88
C ALA A 96 -5.39 -1.06 -5.34
N ARG A 97 -4.28 -0.93 -6.06
CA ARG A 97 -4.04 -1.39 -7.43
C ARG A 97 -3.77 -2.90 -7.45
N ASP A 98 -4.13 -3.53 -8.56
CA ASP A 98 -4.03 -4.99 -8.79
C ASP A 98 -4.79 -5.84 -7.74
N VAL A 99 -5.79 -5.21 -7.14
CA VAL A 99 -6.75 -5.80 -6.20
C VAL A 99 -8.15 -5.51 -6.71
N SER A 100 -8.97 -6.56 -6.88
CA SER A 100 -10.34 -6.39 -7.35
C SER A 100 -11.15 -5.56 -6.32
N PRO A 101 -12.19 -4.83 -6.76
CA PRO A 101 -13.06 -4.08 -5.84
C PRO A 101 -13.63 -4.96 -4.72
N GLU A 102 -14.00 -6.20 -5.03
CA GLU A 102 -14.56 -7.15 -4.07
C GLU A 102 -13.53 -7.51 -2.99
N VAL A 103 -12.26 -7.69 -3.37
CA VAL A 103 -11.17 -7.97 -2.41
C VAL A 103 -10.85 -6.73 -1.58
N ARG A 104 -10.90 -5.52 -2.16
CA ARG A 104 -10.73 -4.26 -1.42
C ARG A 104 -11.80 -4.08 -0.34
N HIS A 105 -13.06 -4.27 -0.69
CA HIS A 105 -14.16 -4.22 0.28
C HIS A 105 -14.02 -5.30 1.35
N ARG A 106 -13.52 -6.49 1.00
CA ARG A 106 -13.23 -7.54 1.99
C ARG A 106 -12.13 -7.13 2.97
N CYS A 107 -11.08 -6.44 2.49
CA CYS A 107 -10.05 -5.87 3.37
C CYS A 107 -10.66 -4.83 4.33
N GLU A 108 -11.54 -3.96 3.83
CA GLU A 108 -12.24 -2.94 4.62
C GLU A 108 -13.16 -3.55 5.68
N ASP A 109 -13.94 -4.59 5.34
CA ASP A 109 -14.78 -5.33 6.29
C ASP A 109 -13.95 -6.00 7.39
N ILE A 110 -12.88 -6.70 7.02
CA ILE A 110 -11.98 -7.35 7.99
C ILE A 110 -11.37 -6.32 8.93
N ALA A 111 -10.95 -5.17 8.40
CA ALA A 111 -10.38 -4.09 9.20
C ALA A 111 -11.41 -3.50 10.17
N SER A 112 -12.63 -3.18 9.71
CA SER A 112 -13.72 -2.70 10.57
C SER A 112 -14.00 -3.68 11.71
N ARG A 113 -14.18 -4.96 11.37
CA ARG A 113 -14.45 -6.02 12.35
C ARG A 113 -13.32 -6.22 13.34
N ALA A 114 -12.06 -6.07 12.91
CA ALA A 114 -10.91 -6.12 13.80
C ALA A 114 -10.99 -5.00 14.84
N ILE A 115 -11.35 -3.78 14.45
CA ILE A 115 -11.49 -2.65 15.37
C ILE A 115 -12.72 -2.80 16.27
N ASP A 116 -13.85 -3.25 15.72
CA ASP A 116 -15.06 -3.49 16.51
C ASP A 116 -14.83 -4.57 17.60
N SER A 117 -13.95 -5.55 17.35
CA SER A 117 -13.60 -6.58 18.32
C SER A 117 -12.85 -6.07 19.56
N LEU A 118 -12.31 -4.84 19.52
CA LEU A 118 -11.63 -4.21 20.66
C LEU A 118 -12.62 -3.65 21.69
N GLY A 119 -13.92 -3.64 21.39
CA GLY A 119 -14.99 -3.21 22.31
C GLY A 119 -15.05 -1.70 22.53
N ASP A 120 -15.84 -1.27 23.52
CA ASP A 120 -16.25 0.14 23.71
C ASP A 120 -15.09 1.12 23.96
N GLY A 121 -13.94 0.63 24.42
CA GLY A 121 -12.75 1.47 24.64
C GLY A 121 -12.05 1.91 23.35
N ALA A 122 -12.34 1.30 22.20
CA ALA A 122 -11.71 1.65 20.93
C ALA A 122 -12.34 2.90 20.31
N THR A 123 -11.68 4.05 20.47
CA THR A 123 -12.08 5.32 19.88
C THR A 123 -10.90 6.01 19.20
N GLY A 124 -11.14 6.67 18.08
CA GLY A 124 -10.15 7.40 17.32
C GLY A 124 -9.80 6.73 16.01
N MET A 125 -8.55 6.85 15.59
CA MET A 125 -8.06 6.30 14.34
C MET A 125 -7.27 5.02 14.59
N PHE A 126 -7.41 4.06 13.69
CA PHE A 126 -6.68 2.83 13.67
C PHE A 126 -6.12 2.58 12.27
N GLY A 127 -4.82 2.30 12.19
CA GLY A 127 -4.22 1.73 10.99
C GLY A 127 -4.25 0.22 11.06
N VAL A 128 -4.93 -0.43 10.13
CA VAL A 128 -4.99 -1.89 10.03
C VAL A 128 -4.14 -2.33 8.85
N GLU A 129 -3.13 -3.16 9.12
CA GLU A 129 -2.28 -3.75 8.08
C GLU A 129 -2.69 -5.19 7.81
N LEU A 130 -2.76 -5.53 6.53
CA LEU A 130 -3.28 -6.78 6.00
C LEU A 130 -2.29 -7.34 4.97
N PHE A 131 -2.30 -8.67 4.83
CA PHE A 131 -1.67 -9.36 3.72
C PHE A 131 -2.73 -9.96 2.80
N ILE A 132 -2.50 -9.85 1.50
CA ILE A 132 -3.25 -10.59 0.48
C ILE A 132 -2.36 -11.75 0.00
N ASP A 133 -2.84 -12.97 0.25
CA ASP A 133 -2.27 -14.23 -0.20
C ASP A 133 -3.17 -14.83 -1.30
N LYS A 134 -2.66 -14.90 -2.53
CA LYS A 134 -3.31 -15.42 -3.73
C LYS A 134 -2.71 -16.78 -4.05
N ASP A 135 -3.52 -17.82 -3.88
CA ASP A 135 -3.14 -19.17 -4.26
C ASP A 135 -2.83 -19.24 -5.77
N LYS A 136 -1.61 -19.64 -6.11
CA LYS A 136 -1.11 -19.60 -7.49
C LYS A 136 -1.73 -20.65 -8.40
N GLU A 137 -2.27 -21.71 -7.85
CA GLU A 137 -2.86 -22.82 -8.63
C GLU A 137 -4.36 -22.61 -8.84
N THR A 138 -5.07 -22.19 -7.79
CA THR A 138 -6.52 -22.06 -7.76
C THR A 138 -7.01 -20.63 -7.98
N GLY A 139 -6.14 -19.63 -7.80
CA GLY A 139 -6.51 -18.21 -7.81
C GLY A 139 -7.28 -17.75 -6.57
N ALA A 140 -7.42 -18.61 -5.55
CA ALA A 140 -8.14 -18.28 -4.33
C ALA A 140 -7.44 -17.17 -3.54
N VAL A 141 -8.19 -16.18 -3.08
CA VAL A 141 -7.65 -15.02 -2.35
C VAL A 141 -7.96 -15.11 -0.86
N LYS A 142 -6.91 -15.07 -0.03
CA LYS A 142 -6.97 -14.94 1.42
C LYS A 142 -6.51 -13.55 1.84
N VAL A 143 -7.20 -13.00 2.83
CA VAL A 143 -6.85 -11.72 3.46
C VAL A 143 -6.53 -12.03 4.92
N LEU A 144 -5.32 -11.67 5.36
CA LEU A 144 -4.78 -12.00 6.67
C LEU A 144 -4.45 -10.71 7.44
N LEU A 145 -4.86 -10.62 8.70
CA LEU A 145 -4.52 -9.50 9.58
C LEU A 145 -3.06 -9.61 10.04
N ASN A 146 -2.26 -8.57 9.79
CA ASN A 146 -0.88 -8.47 10.26
C ASN A 146 -0.81 -7.75 11.61
N GLU A 147 -1.16 -6.46 11.63
CA GLU A 147 -1.10 -5.63 12.84
C GLU A 147 -2.13 -4.50 12.84
N VAL A 148 -2.33 -3.92 14.04
CA VAL A 148 -3.22 -2.77 14.26
C VAL A 148 -2.46 -1.69 15.03
N ALA A 149 -2.42 -0.48 14.49
CA ALA A 149 -1.87 0.71 15.12
C ALA A 149 -3.01 1.63 15.59
N PRO A 150 -3.28 1.80 16.90
CA PRO A 150 -4.38 2.60 17.43
C PRO A 150 -4.07 4.10 17.42
N ARG A 151 -3.77 4.64 16.24
CA ARG A 151 -3.47 6.04 15.97
C ARG A 151 -3.66 6.34 14.47
N PRO A 152 -3.67 7.62 14.07
CA PRO A 152 -3.38 7.97 12.68
C PRO A 152 -2.11 7.26 12.19
N HIS A 153 -2.17 6.75 10.96
CA HIS A 153 -1.16 5.87 10.41
C HIS A 153 -0.52 6.43 9.14
N ASN A 154 0.72 6.01 8.90
CA ASN A 154 1.53 6.46 7.77
C ASN A 154 0.84 6.15 6.44
N THR A 155 0.25 4.95 6.33
CA THR A 155 -0.49 4.53 5.13
C THR A 155 -1.80 5.28 4.91
N GLY A 156 -2.23 6.13 5.86
CA GLY A 156 -3.38 7.01 5.71
C GLY A 156 -3.04 8.45 5.32
N HIS A 157 -1.76 8.81 5.14
CA HIS A 157 -1.39 10.22 4.88
C HIS A 157 -1.93 10.74 3.54
N TYR A 158 -2.19 9.86 2.57
CA TYR A 158 -2.87 10.21 1.30
C TYR A 158 -4.24 10.89 1.52
N THR A 159 -4.93 10.58 2.63
CA THR A 159 -6.26 11.14 2.95
C THR A 159 -6.26 12.65 3.12
N GLN A 160 -5.10 13.28 3.35
CA GLN A 160 -4.99 14.74 3.47
C GLN A 160 -5.34 15.47 2.17
N ASP A 161 -5.07 14.86 1.01
CA ASP A 161 -5.26 15.50 -0.30
C ASP A 161 -6.21 14.72 -1.22
N ALA A 162 -6.50 13.46 -0.90
CA ALA A 162 -7.28 12.58 -1.77
C ALA A 162 -8.69 12.26 -1.27
N CYS A 163 -8.99 12.46 0.02
CA CYS A 163 -10.27 12.11 0.62
C CYS A 163 -11.07 13.34 1.04
N ALA A 164 -12.39 13.18 1.21
CA ALA A 164 -13.28 14.24 1.67
C ALA A 164 -12.88 14.77 3.06
N VAL A 165 -12.56 13.89 4.01
CA VAL A 165 -12.04 14.26 5.34
C VAL A 165 -10.80 13.45 5.66
N SER A 166 -9.71 14.13 6.03
CA SER A 166 -8.45 13.47 6.38
C SER A 166 -8.56 12.61 7.63
N GLN A 167 -7.71 11.59 7.74
CA GLN A 167 -7.64 10.74 8.94
C GLN A 167 -7.40 11.55 10.23
N PHE A 168 -6.72 12.70 10.14
CA PHE A 168 -6.40 13.52 11.30
C PHE A 168 -7.62 14.27 11.81
N GLU A 169 -8.41 14.82 10.90
CA GLU A 169 -9.66 15.46 11.27
C GLU A 169 -10.67 14.44 11.80
N ASN A 170 -10.79 13.28 11.13
CA ASN A 170 -11.66 12.21 11.60
C ASN A 170 -11.20 11.62 12.94
N HIS A 171 -9.90 11.58 13.22
CA HIS A 171 -9.39 11.27 14.55
C HIS A 171 -9.94 12.21 15.61
N LEU A 172 -9.84 13.53 15.36
CA LEU A 172 -10.33 14.55 16.28
C LEU A 172 -11.84 14.49 16.46
N ARG A 173 -12.59 14.37 15.35
CA ARG A 173 -14.06 14.21 15.39
C ARG A 173 -14.45 13.01 16.25
N ALA A 174 -13.81 11.87 16.04
CA ALA A 174 -14.05 10.64 16.78
C ALA A 174 -13.83 10.79 18.29
N VAL A 175 -12.68 11.33 18.71
CA VAL A 175 -12.36 11.47 20.15
C VAL A 175 -13.15 12.58 20.83
N CYS A 176 -13.62 13.58 20.08
CA CYS A 176 -14.45 14.67 20.58
C CYS A 176 -15.96 14.35 20.55
N GLY A 177 -16.37 13.17 20.05
CA GLY A 177 -17.79 12.81 19.90
C GLY A 177 -18.55 13.65 18.87
N LEU A 178 -17.84 14.19 17.88
CA LEU A 178 -18.44 14.87 16.73
C LEU A 178 -18.81 13.84 15.65
N PRO A 179 -19.78 14.16 14.76
CA PRO A 179 -20.10 13.31 13.62
C PRO A 179 -18.90 13.02 12.75
N LEU A 180 -18.71 11.76 12.38
CA LEU A 180 -17.62 11.38 11.49
C LEU A 180 -17.79 12.00 10.10
N GLY A 181 -16.68 12.44 9.54
CA GLY A 181 -16.59 12.94 8.18
C GLY A 181 -16.59 11.82 7.15
N ASP A 182 -16.89 12.20 5.92
CA ASP A 182 -16.84 11.29 4.78
C ASP A 182 -15.41 10.81 4.52
N THR A 183 -15.27 9.50 4.30
CA THR A 183 -14.00 8.79 4.09
C THR A 183 -13.74 8.51 2.61
N ASP A 184 -14.67 8.86 1.73
CA ASP A 184 -14.56 8.63 0.30
C ASP A 184 -13.45 9.48 -0.34
N MET A 185 -12.86 8.93 -1.39
CA MET A 185 -11.90 9.64 -2.23
C MET A 185 -12.60 10.64 -3.15
N ASN A 186 -12.09 11.86 -3.21
CA ASN A 186 -12.53 12.91 -4.13
C ASN A 186 -11.84 12.84 -5.51
N VAL A 187 -10.91 11.89 -5.67
CA VAL A 187 -10.07 11.71 -6.86
C VAL A 187 -10.07 10.24 -7.26
N GLY A 188 -9.80 9.94 -8.53
CA GLY A 188 -9.83 8.56 -9.03
C GLY A 188 -8.63 7.72 -8.59
N ALA A 189 -7.48 8.34 -8.33
CA ALA A 189 -6.30 7.69 -7.76
C ALA A 189 -5.41 8.66 -6.99
N ALA A 190 -4.62 8.12 -6.06
CA ALA A 190 -3.58 8.85 -5.35
C ALA A 190 -2.38 7.97 -5.03
N ALA A 191 -1.20 8.58 -4.94
CA ALA A 191 -0.02 7.99 -4.33
C ALA A 191 0.46 8.84 -3.15
N MET A 192 0.98 8.19 -2.12
CA MET A 192 1.81 8.84 -1.11
C MET A 192 3.22 8.28 -1.22
N ILE A 193 4.24 9.14 -1.20
CA ILE A 193 5.65 8.76 -1.16
C ILE A 193 6.26 9.31 0.12
N ASN A 194 6.88 8.45 0.93
CA ASN A 194 7.57 8.89 2.13
C ASN A 194 8.92 9.50 1.77
N VAL A 195 9.15 10.72 2.24
CA VAL A 195 10.44 11.38 2.10
C VAL A 195 11.30 11.00 3.31
N LEU A 196 12.34 10.20 3.04
CA LEU A 196 13.29 9.76 4.07
C LEU A 196 14.56 10.60 3.98
N GLY A 197 15.19 10.85 5.13
CA GLY A 197 16.50 11.49 5.14
C GLY A 197 17.50 10.67 4.32
N ALA A 198 18.22 11.35 3.42
CA ALA A 198 19.15 10.73 2.49
C ALA A 198 20.30 10.01 3.22
N LYS A 199 20.84 8.95 2.60
CA LYS A 199 22.01 8.21 3.12
C LYS A 199 23.24 9.10 3.33
N SER A 200 23.38 10.17 2.56
CA SER A 200 24.44 11.18 2.71
C SER A 200 24.32 12.04 3.97
N GLY A 201 23.14 12.06 4.62
CA GLY A 201 22.82 12.95 5.74
C GLY A 201 22.64 14.42 5.34
N LYS A 202 22.76 14.75 4.05
CA LYS A 202 22.62 16.11 3.53
C LYS A 202 21.16 16.44 3.23
N ILE A 203 20.73 17.64 3.62
CA ILE A 203 19.35 18.09 3.39
C ILE A 203 19.10 18.30 1.88
N GLU A 204 20.10 18.75 1.15
CA GLU A 204 20.02 19.00 -0.29
C GLU A 204 19.67 17.73 -1.07
N ASP A 205 20.25 16.59 -0.67
CA ASP A 205 19.95 15.29 -1.27
C ASP A 205 18.53 14.81 -0.91
N THR A 206 18.08 15.09 0.32
CA THR A 206 16.73 14.72 0.80
C THR A 206 15.65 15.56 0.12
N MET A 207 15.98 16.79 -0.25
CA MET A 207 15.03 17.73 -0.82
C MET A 207 14.85 17.57 -2.35
N LYS A 208 15.56 16.65 -3.01
CA LYS A 208 15.47 16.47 -4.47
C LYS A 208 14.05 16.14 -4.94
N GLY A 209 13.45 15.07 -4.40
CA GLY A 209 12.07 14.70 -4.72
C GLY A 209 11.06 15.75 -4.25
N VAL A 210 11.29 16.32 -3.06
CA VAL A 210 10.45 17.40 -2.50
C VAL A 210 10.41 18.63 -3.42
N ASN A 211 11.56 19.11 -3.88
CA ASN A 211 11.66 20.29 -4.75
C ASN A 211 11.04 20.02 -6.13
N ALA A 212 11.24 18.81 -6.68
CA ALA A 212 10.60 18.41 -7.92
C ALA A 212 9.07 18.35 -7.79
N ALA A 213 8.57 17.77 -6.69
CA ALA A 213 7.13 17.66 -6.42
C ALA A 213 6.41 19.01 -6.37
N MET A 214 7.05 20.07 -5.85
CA MET A 214 6.43 21.41 -5.82
C MET A 214 6.13 21.99 -7.22
N SER A 215 6.77 21.49 -8.27
CA SER A 215 6.53 21.92 -9.66
C SER A 215 5.56 21.01 -10.42
N ILE A 216 5.11 19.92 -9.80
CA ILE A 216 4.24 18.93 -10.41
C ILE A 216 2.78 19.27 -10.09
N PRO A 217 1.91 19.48 -11.09
CA PRO A 217 0.48 19.66 -10.85
C PRO A 217 -0.10 18.48 -10.06
N ARG A 218 -0.98 18.78 -9.09
CA ARG A 218 -1.65 17.78 -8.23
C ARG A 218 -0.70 17.01 -7.29
N ALA A 219 0.54 17.45 -7.12
CA ALA A 219 1.43 16.98 -6.06
C ALA A 219 1.45 17.98 -4.88
N ASN A 220 1.30 17.47 -3.67
CA ASN A 220 1.33 18.24 -2.43
C ASN A 220 2.43 17.72 -1.51
N VAL A 221 3.30 18.62 -1.05
CA VAL A 221 4.39 18.31 -0.13
C VAL A 221 3.95 18.57 1.30
N HIS A 222 4.08 17.57 2.16
CA HIS A 222 3.86 17.66 3.60
C HIS A 222 5.18 17.50 4.33
N TRP A 223 5.78 18.62 4.76
CA TRP A 223 7.05 18.64 5.46
C TRP A 223 6.88 18.72 6.97
N TYR A 224 7.54 17.84 7.73
CA TYR A 224 7.32 17.74 9.18
C TYR A 224 8.13 18.74 10.02
N GLY A 225 9.00 19.55 9.40
CA GLY A 225 9.80 20.54 10.13
C GLY A 225 10.78 19.95 11.17
N LYS A 226 11.17 18.68 11.02
CA LYS A 226 12.08 18.00 11.94
C LYS A 226 13.47 18.62 11.87
N SER A 227 14.08 18.86 13.04
CA SER A 227 15.46 19.35 13.12
C SER A 227 16.45 18.27 12.69
N GLY A 228 17.35 18.65 11.76
CA GLY A 228 18.37 17.78 11.17
C GLY A 228 17.83 16.70 10.22
N CYS A 229 18.69 16.21 9.34
CA CYS A 229 18.36 15.16 8.37
C CYS A 229 19.17 13.88 8.64
N LYS A 230 18.60 12.94 9.40
CA LYS A 230 19.24 11.64 9.66
C LYS A 230 18.81 10.63 8.60
N ALA A 231 19.76 9.84 8.10
CA ALA A 231 19.49 8.77 7.15
C ALA A 231 18.34 7.85 7.63
N GLY A 232 17.37 7.59 6.76
CA GLY A 232 16.21 6.73 7.04
C GLY A 232 15.13 7.35 7.94
N ARG A 233 15.32 8.57 8.47
CA ARG A 233 14.29 9.25 9.25
C ARG A 233 13.20 9.79 8.33
N LYS A 234 11.92 9.51 8.63
CA LYS A 234 10.77 10.11 7.91
C LYS A 234 10.76 11.63 8.11
N MET A 235 11.03 12.39 7.05
CA MET A 235 11.15 13.86 7.08
C MET A 235 9.89 14.57 6.58
N GLY A 236 9.13 13.91 5.72
CA GLY A 236 7.86 14.38 5.18
C GLY A 236 7.21 13.29 4.34
N HIS A 237 6.18 13.66 3.60
CA HIS A 237 5.63 12.84 2.53
C HIS A 237 5.15 13.73 1.37
N ILE A 238 5.02 13.12 0.20
CA ILE A 238 4.46 13.74 -1.00
C ILE A 238 3.19 12.98 -1.34
N ASN A 239 2.07 13.68 -1.46
CA ASN A 239 0.85 13.12 -2.00
C ASN A 239 0.69 13.56 -3.46
N ILE A 240 0.34 12.64 -4.34
CA ILE A 240 0.04 12.90 -5.75
C ILE A 240 -1.39 12.43 -5.99
N THR A 241 -2.21 13.24 -6.63
CA THR A 241 -3.57 12.84 -7.02
C THR A 241 -3.74 12.84 -8.53
N ALA A 242 -4.60 11.96 -9.03
CA ALA A 242 -4.89 11.80 -10.45
C ALA A 242 -6.32 11.29 -10.65
N ASP A 243 -6.82 11.31 -11.89
CA ASP A 243 -8.16 10.79 -12.19
C ASP A 243 -8.16 9.28 -12.42
N SER A 244 -6.97 8.68 -12.57
CA SER A 244 -6.77 7.23 -12.60
C SER A 244 -5.33 6.85 -12.24
N HIS A 245 -5.10 5.56 -11.91
CA HIS A 245 -3.74 5.04 -11.71
C HIS A 245 -2.86 5.20 -12.95
N GLY A 246 -3.45 5.18 -14.15
CA GLY A 246 -2.69 5.34 -15.39
C GLY A 246 -2.11 6.75 -15.58
N GLU A 247 -2.85 7.77 -15.19
CA GLU A 247 -2.35 9.15 -15.17
C GLU A 247 -1.33 9.35 -14.04
N LEU A 248 -1.56 8.71 -12.89
CA LEU A 248 -0.66 8.74 -11.74
C LEU A 248 0.73 8.20 -12.07
N ASP A 249 0.81 7.09 -12.84
CA ASP A 249 2.07 6.40 -13.16
C ASP A 249 3.15 7.32 -13.74
N GLY A 250 2.77 8.20 -14.68
CA GLY A 250 3.75 9.05 -15.37
C GLY A 250 4.45 10.03 -14.43
N VAL A 251 3.71 10.58 -13.47
CA VAL A 251 4.25 11.50 -12.45
C VAL A 251 4.96 10.73 -11.34
N LEU A 252 4.37 9.59 -10.93
CA LEU A 252 4.91 8.74 -9.88
C LEU A 252 6.32 8.24 -10.26
N SER A 253 6.51 7.76 -11.49
CA SER A 253 7.82 7.37 -12.04
C SER A 253 8.94 8.37 -11.76
N GLN A 254 8.69 9.64 -12.11
CA GLN A 254 9.69 10.70 -11.94
C GLN A 254 10.09 10.87 -10.47
N LEU A 255 9.13 10.78 -9.55
CA LEU A 255 9.38 10.94 -8.13
C LEU A 255 10.00 9.69 -7.49
N LEU A 256 9.65 8.48 -7.96
CA LEU A 256 10.28 7.24 -7.51
C LEU A 256 11.78 7.22 -7.85
N GLU A 257 12.16 7.65 -9.05
CA GLU A 257 13.57 7.77 -9.45
C GLU A 257 14.34 8.72 -8.52
N LEU A 258 13.76 9.89 -8.21
CA LEU A 258 14.39 10.88 -7.33
C LEU A 258 14.51 10.41 -5.88
N GLU A 259 13.63 9.52 -5.44
CA GLU A 259 13.60 8.96 -4.09
C GLU A 259 14.30 7.59 -3.99
N ASP A 260 15.01 7.15 -5.04
CA ASP A 260 15.74 5.87 -5.09
C ASP A 260 14.82 4.66 -4.79
N ILE A 261 13.61 4.66 -5.39
CA ILE A 261 12.62 3.59 -5.26
C ILE A 261 12.48 2.89 -6.62
N ASP A 262 12.69 1.57 -6.64
CA ASP A 262 12.54 0.76 -7.84
C ASP A 262 11.05 0.64 -8.23
N GLU A 263 10.68 1.09 -9.43
CA GLU A 263 9.31 0.98 -9.94
C GLU A 263 8.78 -0.46 -10.01
N SER A 264 9.67 -1.46 -10.08
CA SER A 264 9.29 -2.88 -10.12
C SER A 264 8.59 -3.35 -8.84
N VAL A 265 8.69 -2.59 -7.74
CA VAL A 265 8.00 -2.90 -6.48
C VAL A 265 6.52 -2.51 -6.48
N LEU A 266 6.05 -1.79 -7.51
CA LEU A 266 4.65 -1.40 -7.61
C LEU A 266 3.76 -2.57 -8.09
N PRO A 267 2.60 -2.81 -7.45
CA PRO A 267 1.62 -3.79 -7.91
C PRO A 267 1.12 -3.48 -9.32
N GLY A 268 0.97 -4.52 -10.16
CA GLY A 268 0.54 -4.37 -11.56
C GLY A 268 1.67 -4.11 -12.58
N GLY A 269 2.94 -4.09 -12.13
CA GLY A 269 4.11 -3.97 -13.00
C GLY A 269 4.59 -2.53 -13.22
N LYS A 270 5.60 -2.36 -14.09
CA LYS A 270 6.24 -1.06 -14.35
C LYS A 270 5.21 -0.01 -14.73
N THR A 271 5.44 1.22 -14.27
CA THR A 271 4.78 2.49 -14.63
C THR A 271 5.04 2.91 -16.09
N GLY A 272 5.19 1.94 -17.00
CA GLY A 272 5.01 2.21 -18.42
C GLY A 272 3.55 2.57 -18.63
N ARG A 273 3.28 3.77 -19.17
CA ARG A 273 1.94 4.36 -19.38
C ARG A 273 0.86 3.28 -19.41
N SER A 274 0.06 3.20 -18.33
CA SER A 274 -1.05 2.24 -18.28
C SER A 274 -1.87 2.33 -19.56
N PRO A 275 -2.34 1.19 -20.09
CA PRO A 275 -3.03 1.17 -21.37
C PRO A 275 -4.27 2.05 -21.29
N LEU A 276 -4.34 3.08 -22.14
CA LEU A 276 -5.53 3.91 -22.30
C LEU A 276 -6.57 3.19 -23.16
N VAL A 277 -6.12 2.25 -24.00
CA VAL A 277 -6.95 1.47 -24.91
C VAL A 277 -6.78 -0.02 -24.66
N GLY A 278 -7.87 -0.72 -24.37
CA GLY A 278 -7.93 -2.17 -24.33
C GLY A 278 -8.38 -2.73 -25.67
N VAL A 279 -7.54 -3.49 -26.38
CA VAL A 279 -7.93 -4.20 -27.59
C VAL A 279 -8.21 -5.65 -27.24
N ILE A 280 -9.48 -6.02 -27.12
CA ILE A 280 -9.89 -7.38 -26.81
C ILE A 280 -10.35 -8.11 -28.07
N MET A 281 -10.22 -9.43 -28.08
CA MET A 281 -10.69 -10.25 -29.19
C MET A 281 -11.17 -11.63 -28.75
N GLY A 282 -12.05 -12.23 -29.55
CA GLY A 282 -12.67 -13.52 -29.24
C GLY A 282 -11.71 -14.72 -29.36
N SER A 283 -10.71 -14.62 -30.25
CA SER A 283 -9.76 -15.68 -30.58
C SER A 283 -8.47 -15.12 -31.19
N GLN A 284 -7.42 -15.93 -31.23
CA GLN A 284 -6.15 -15.54 -31.84
C GLN A 284 -6.27 -15.34 -33.36
N SER A 285 -7.23 -16.01 -34.01
CA SER A 285 -7.54 -15.82 -35.43
C SER A 285 -8.12 -14.44 -35.74
N ASP A 286 -8.56 -13.68 -34.74
CA ASP A 286 -9.09 -12.32 -34.92
C ASP A 286 -7.97 -11.25 -34.91
N LEU A 287 -6.75 -11.63 -34.50
CA LEU A 287 -5.61 -10.72 -34.39
C LEU A 287 -5.26 -9.99 -35.71
N PRO A 288 -5.26 -10.65 -36.90
CA PRO A 288 -5.02 -9.95 -38.16
C PRO A 288 -6.02 -8.82 -38.43
N THR A 289 -7.29 -9.01 -38.03
CA THR A 289 -8.33 -7.99 -38.17
C THR A 289 -8.07 -6.80 -37.23
N MET A 290 -7.61 -7.08 -36.00
CA MET A 290 -7.32 -6.06 -35.00
C MET A 290 -5.98 -5.32 -35.23
N GLN A 291 -5.11 -5.85 -36.11
CA GLN A 291 -3.77 -5.33 -36.35
C GLN A 291 -3.79 -3.86 -36.81
N ALA A 292 -4.76 -3.47 -37.64
CA ALA A 292 -4.90 -2.09 -38.10
C ALA A 292 -5.14 -1.10 -36.95
N ALA A 293 -5.97 -1.48 -35.96
CA ALA A 293 -6.20 -0.65 -34.77
C ALA A 293 -4.92 -0.54 -33.93
N VAL A 294 -4.23 -1.66 -33.70
CA VAL A 294 -2.95 -1.71 -32.98
C VAL A 294 -1.89 -0.83 -33.65
N ASP A 295 -1.80 -0.86 -34.98
CA ASP A 295 -0.82 -0.07 -35.73
C ASP A 295 -1.11 1.44 -35.66
N MET A 296 -2.38 1.83 -35.64
CA MET A 296 -2.76 3.23 -35.41
C MET A 296 -2.43 3.69 -33.99
N LEU A 297 -2.68 2.86 -32.98
CA LEU A 297 -2.32 3.15 -31.59
C LEU A 297 -0.81 3.33 -31.43
N LYS A 298 0.00 2.45 -32.06
CA LYS A 298 1.46 2.59 -32.13
C LYS A 298 1.88 3.89 -32.83
N LYS A 299 1.29 4.20 -33.99
CA LYS A 299 1.60 5.42 -34.76
C LYS A 299 1.37 6.70 -33.95
N PHE A 300 0.28 6.74 -33.18
CA PHE A 300 -0.05 7.89 -32.32
C PHE A 300 0.60 7.84 -30.94
N LYS A 301 1.38 6.80 -30.63
CA LYS A 301 2.01 6.58 -29.32
C LYS A 301 0.98 6.56 -28.18
N ILE A 302 -0.21 6.04 -28.47
CA ILE A 302 -1.28 5.82 -27.48
C ILE A 302 -0.96 4.49 -26.77
N PRO A 303 -0.87 4.47 -25.44
CA PRO A 303 -0.66 3.25 -24.67
C PRO A 303 -1.85 2.31 -24.82
N TYR A 304 -1.60 1.04 -25.09
CA TYR A 304 -2.66 0.06 -25.29
C TYR A 304 -2.24 -1.32 -24.80
N GLU A 305 -3.24 -2.17 -24.55
CA GLU A 305 -3.06 -3.59 -24.29
C GLU A 305 -3.85 -4.42 -25.30
N VAL A 306 -3.44 -5.67 -25.49
CA VAL A 306 -4.11 -6.62 -26.37
C VAL A 306 -4.33 -7.91 -25.60
N ASP A 307 -5.57 -8.39 -25.53
CA ASP A 307 -5.90 -9.65 -24.84
C ASP A 307 -6.98 -10.46 -25.58
N ILE A 308 -6.93 -11.78 -25.45
CA ILE A 308 -7.96 -12.68 -25.95
C ILE A 308 -8.97 -12.90 -24.82
N VAL A 309 -10.15 -12.31 -25.00
CA VAL A 309 -11.23 -12.27 -24.01
C VAL A 309 -12.53 -12.67 -24.73
N SER A 310 -12.82 -13.97 -24.71
CA SER A 310 -13.94 -14.53 -25.47
C SER A 310 -15.23 -14.49 -24.67
N ALA A 311 -16.22 -13.72 -25.12
CA ALA A 311 -17.56 -13.72 -24.53
C ALA A 311 -18.21 -15.12 -24.46
N HIS A 312 -17.84 -16.00 -25.39
CA HIS A 312 -18.42 -17.34 -25.52
C HIS A 312 -17.59 -18.42 -24.81
N ARG A 313 -16.25 -18.32 -24.85
CA ARG A 313 -15.36 -19.35 -24.27
C ARG A 313 -14.90 -19.05 -22.85
N THR A 314 -14.77 -17.77 -22.51
CA THR A 314 -14.26 -17.30 -21.22
C THR A 314 -15.09 -16.12 -20.69
N PRO A 315 -16.41 -16.30 -20.47
CA PRO A 315 -17.31 -15.22 -20.06
C PRO A 315 -16.88 -14.55 -18.74
N ASP A 316 -16.40 -15.32 -17.76
CA ASP A 316 -15.94 -14.76 -16.48
C ASP A 316 -14.70 -13.86 -16.65
N LYS A 317 -13.80 -14.23 -17.58
CA LYS A 317 -12.65 -13.40 -17.94
C LYS A 317 -13.11 -12.08 -18.57
N LEU A 318 -14.13 -12.10 -19.44
CA LEU A 318 -14.71 -10.89 -20.02
C LEU A 318 -15.29 -9.98 -18.96
N VAL A 319 -16.10 -10.53 -18.05
CA VAL A 319 -16.69 -9.75 -16.95
C VAL A 319 -15.61 -9.13 -16.07
N SER A 320 -14.59 -9.91 -15.68
CA SER A 320 -13.46 -9.42 -14.88
C SER A 320 -12.65 -8.33 -15.60
N TYR A 321 -12.39 -8.55 -16.90
CA TYR A 321 -11.69 -7.58 -17.74
C TYR A 321 -12.46 -6.25 -17.80
N SER A 322 -13.74 -6.30 -18.14
CA SER A 322 -14.59 -5.10 -18.26
C SER A 322 -14.75 -4.37 -16.94
N ARG A 323 -14.91 -5.08 -15.82
CA ARG A 323 -15.04 -4.47 -14.48
C ARG A 323 -13.75 -3.80 -14.01
N SER A 324 -12.60 -4.37 -14.33
CA SER A 324 -11.30 -3.83 -13.91
C SER A 324 -10.76 -2.75 -14.85
N ALA A 325 -11.22 -2.70 -16.11
CA ALA A 325 -10.67 -1.85 -17.16
C ALA A 325 -10.52 -0.37 -16.75
N ALA A 326 -11.58 0.25 -16.25
CA ALA A 326 -11.54 1.64 -15.80
C ALA A 326 -10.55 1.85 -14.64
N GLY A 327 -10.51 0.92 -13.68
CA GLY A 327 -9.55 0.96 -12.57
C GLY A 327 -8.09 0.82 -13.00
N ARG A 328 -7.86 0.20 -14.17
CA ARG A 328 -6.54 0.06 -14.80
C ARG A 328 -6.17 1.25 -15.71
N GLY A 329 -7.04 2.25 -15.82
CA GLY A 329 -6.82 3.45 -16.65
C GLY A 329 -7.27 3.31 -18.10
N ILE A 330 -7.98 2.22 -18.46
CA ILE A 330 -8.53 2.05 -19.81
C ILE A 330 -9.72 2.97 -19.99
N GLN A 331 -9.64 3.82 -21.00
CA GLN A 331 -10.67 4.77 -21.39
C GLN A 331 -11.51 4.26 -22.57
N VAL A 332 -10.91 3.43 -23.43
CA VAL A 332 -11.56 2.88 -24.63
C VAL A 332 -11.32 1.38 -24.72
N ILE A 333 -12.36 0.61 -25.00
CA ILE A 333 -12.23 -0.79 -25.37
C ILE A 333 -12.56 -0.93 -26.86
N ILE A 334 -11.66 -1.54 -27.61
CA ILE A 334 -11.85 -1.99 -29.00
C ILE A 334 -12.03 -3.51 -28.92
N ALA A 335 -13.15 -4.03 -29.41
CA ALA A 335 -13.54 -5.44 -29.28
C ALA A 335 -14.02 -6.03 -30.61
#